data_AF-A0A1E5GTF5-F1
#
_entry.id   AF-A0A1E5GTF5-F1
#
_cell.length_a   1.000
_cell.length_b   1.000
_cell.length_c   1.000
_cell.angle_alpha   90.00
_cell.angle_beta   90.00
_cell.angle_gamma   90.00
#
_symmetry.space_group_name_H-M   'P 1'
#
loop_
_entity.id
_entity.type
_entity.pdbx_description
1 polymer ?
#
loop_
_entity_poly.entity_id
_entity_poly.type
_entity_poly.pdbx_seq_one_letter_code
_entity_poly.pdbx_strand_id
1 'polypeptide(L)'
;MEETSKVVPSEVKGWNWGAFMFNIMWGIGNKSYLPLLCLIPLFNFVWIFVCGFKGNEWAWQKGEYKDVETFKAVQATWNRAGLVWFILTIAIVLFYIFIFATVITSILSNYNSY
;
A
#
# COMPACT_ATOMS: atom_id res chain seq x y z
N MET A 1 -14.50 24.77 9.65
CA MET A 1 -13.12 24.24 9.57
C MET A 1 -12.47 24.93 8.39
N GLU A 2 -11.60 25.90 8.63
CA GLU A 2 -10.84 26.52 7.55
C GLU A 2 -9.83 25.49 7.03
N GLU A 3 -10.22 24.73 6.00
CA GLU A 3 -9.27 24.00 5.17
C GLU A 3 -8.50 25.02 4.34
N THR A 4 -7.54 25.71 4.94
CA THR A 4 -6.47 26.32 4.18
C THR A 4 -5.67 25.15 3.58
N SER A 5 -6.05 24.73 2.38
CA SER A 5 -5.36 23.66 1.68
C SER A 5 -3.91 24.09 1.52
N LYS A 6 -3.00 23.55 2.33
CA LYS A 6 -1.57 23.71 2.13
C LYS A 6 -1.30 23.41 0.66
N VAL A 7 -0.69 24.37 -0.05
CA VAL A 7 -0.26 24.15 -1.42
C VAL A 7 0.61 22.91 -1.42
N VAL A 8 0.25 21.94 -2.26
CA VAL A 8 0.98 20.66 -2.39
C VAL A 8 2.04 20.85 -3.47
N PRO A 9 3.34 20.90 -3.12
CA PRO A 9 4.41 20.97 -4.10
C PRO A 9 4.36 19.78 -5.06
N SER A 10 4.75 19.98 -6.31
CA SER A 10 4.77 18.91 -7.31
C SER A 10 5.65 17.72 -6.87
N GLU A 11 6.70 18.02 -6.11
CA GLU A 11 7.71 17.10 -5.60
C GLU A 11 7.19 16.19 -4.49
N VAL A 12 6.09 16.56 -3.84
CA VAL A 12 5.40 15.73 -2.83
C VAL A 12 4.55 14.67 -3.51
N LYS A 13 4.04 14.94 -4.71
CA LYS A 13 3.18 14.03 -5.43
C LYS A 13 3.97 12.81 -5.91
N GLY A 14 3.28 11.68 -6.00
CA GLY A 14 3.86 10.43 -6.48
C GLY A 14 3.39 9.24 -5.69
N TRP A 15 3.71 8.06 -6.20
CA TRP A 15 3.33 6.78 -5.59
C TRP A 15 3.96 6.59 -4.21
N ASN A 16 3.17 6.09 -3.27
CA ASN A 16 3.62 5.68 -1.95
C ASN A 16 3.32 4.19 -1.68
N TRP A 17 4.35 3.37 -1.69
CA TRP A 17 4.25 1.93 -1.41
C TRP A 17 3.79 1.63 0.01
N GLY A 18 4.14 2.47 0.98
CA GLY A 18 3.69 2.35 2.36
C GLY A 18 2.19 2.62 2.49
N ALA A 19 1.68 3.66 1.83
CA ALA A 19 0.25 3.96 1.80
C ALA A 19 -0.55 2.87 1.06
N PHE A 20 0.02 2.28 0.02
CA PHE A 20 -0.58 1.16 -0.70
C PHE A 20 -0.65 -0.12 0.15
N MET A 21 0.51 -0.60 0.65
CA MET A 21 0.61 -1.88 1.37
C MET A 21 0.11 -1.82 2.81
N PHE A 22 0.33 -0.70 3.49
CA PHE A 22 0.03 -0.52 4.91
C PHE A 22 -1.04 0.55 5.15
N ASN A 23 -1.94 0.76 4.18
CA ASN A 23 -2.98 1.80 4.16
C ASN A 23 -3.45 2.30 5.54
N ILE A 24 -4.05 1.45 6.38
CA ILE A 24 -4.55 1.85 7.71
C ILE A 24 -3.42 2.31 8.64
N MET A 25 -2.36 1.50 8.81
CA MET A 25 -1.24 1.81 9.72
C MET A 25 -0.46 3.04 9.27
N TRP A 26 -0.21 3.13 7.96
CA TRP A 26 0.39 4.29 7.31
C TRP A 26 -0.48 5.53 7.51
N GLY A 27 -1.81 5.41 7.36
CA GLY A 27 -2.76 6.50 7.56
C GLY A 27 -2.71 7.06 8.98
N ILE A 28 -2.78 6.19 9.99
CA ILE A 28 -2.66 6.57 11.40
C ILE A 28 -1.33 7.28 11.66
N GLY A 29 -0.22 6.70 11.20
CA GLY A 29 1.12 7.27 11.39
C GLY A 29 1.32 8.63 10.72
N ASN A 30 0.56 8.93 9.66
CA ASN A 30 0.63 10.18 8.91
C ASN A 30 -0.56 11.12 9.18
N LYS A 31 -1.38 10.85 10.21
CA LYS A 31 -2.58 11.62 10.55
C LYS A 31 -3.54 11.80 9.35
N SER A 32 -3.57 10.81 8.46
CA SER A 32 -4.45 10.74 7.29
C SER A 32 -5.42 9.58 7.47
N TYR A 33 -6.71 9.88 7.61
CA TYR A 33 -7.71 8.86 7.97
C TYR A 33 -8.56 8.35 6.79
N LEU A 34 -8.40 8.92 5.59
CA LEU A 34 -9.02 8.38 4.37
C LEU A 34 -8.64 6.92 4.08
N PRO A 35 -7.42 6.44 4.40
CA PRO A 35 -7.08 5.02 4.27
C PRO A 35 -7.95 4.06 5.10
N LEU A 36 -8.68 4.53 6.13
CA LEU A 36 -9.62 3.68 6.88
C LEU A 36 -10.76 3.13 6.02
N LEU A 37 -11.06 3.76 4.87
CA LEU A 37 -12.05 3.25 3.92
C LEU A 37 -11.62 1.91 3.28
N CYS A 38 -10.35 1.49 3.43
CA CYS A 38 -9.92 0.12 3.09
C CYS A 38 -10.61 -0.96 3.95
N LEU A 39 -11.30 -0.61 5.03
CA LEU A 39 -12.13 -1.54 5.82
C LEU A 39 -13.45 -1.90 5.13
N ILE A 40 -13.86 -1.16 4.09
CA ILE A 40 -15.08 -1.44 3.34
C ILE A 40 -14.80 -2.57 2.34
N PRO A 41 -15.46 -3.74 2.46
CA PRO A 41 -15.24 -4.87 1.56
C PRO A 41 -15.53 -4.51 0.10
N LEU A 42 -14.80 -5.11 -0.83
CA LEU A 42 -14.84 -4.91 -2.28
C LEU A 42 -14.37 -3.51 -2.74
N PHE A 43 -14.76 -2.45 -2.05
CA PHE A 43 -14.29 -1.09 -2.32
C PHE A 43 -12.79 -0.94 -2.08
N ASN A 44 -12.28 -1.66 -1.07
CA ASN A 44 -10.87 -1.69 -0.70
C ASN A 44 -9.94 -2.05 -1.87
N PHE A 45 -10.38 -2.90 -2.82
CA PHE A 45 -9.56 -3.26 -3.99
C PHE A 45 -9.17 -2.07 -4.86
N VAL A 46 -10.07 -1.09 -5.01
CA VAL A 46 -9.78 0.14 -5.74
C VAL A 46 -9.11 1.15 -4.81
N TRP A 47 -9.57 1.24 -3.57
CA TRP A 47 -9.14 2.26 -2.63
C TRP A 47 -7.65 2.16 -2.26
N ILE A 48 -7.07 0.96 -2.19
CA ILE A 48 -5.62 0.79 -1.96
C ILE A 48 -4.77 1.53 -3.00
N PHE A 49 -5.20 1.57 -4.27
CA PHE A 49 -4.49 2.31 -5.32
C PHE A 49 -4.63 3.81 -5.12
N VAL A 50 -5.82 4.28 -4.73
CA VAL A 50 -6.04 5.70 -4.39
C VAL A 50 -5.13 6.10 -3.22
N CYS A 51 -4.98 5.26 -2.21
CA CYS A 51 -4.02 5.46 -1.12
C CYS A 51 -2.58 5.54 -1.65
N GLY A 52 -2.20 4.65 -2.57
CA GLY A 52 -0.88 4.68 -3.21
C GLY A 52 -0.61 5.98 -3.98
N PHE A 53 -1.57 6.48 -4.76
CA PHE A 53 -1.40 7.71 -5.57
C PHE A 53 -1.52 9.01 -4.76
N LYS A 54 -2.48 9.08 -3.83
CA LYS A 54 -2.84 10.33 -3.13
C LYS A 54 -2.30 10.41 -1.70
N GLY A 55 -1.79 9.30 -1.16
CA GLY A 55 -1.30 9.24 0.23
C GLY A 55 -0.35 10.39 0.57
N ASN A 56 0.67 10.61 -0.26
CA ASN A 56 1.64 11.69 0.00
C ASN A 56 0.99 13.07 0.10
N GLU A 57 0.00 13.38 -0.74
CA GLU A 57 -0.71 14.66 -0.70
C GLU A 57 -1.47 14.81 0.62
N TRP A 58 -2.17 13.76 1.06
CA TRP A 58 -2.91 13.77 2.32
C TRP A 58 -1.99 13.93 3.53
N ALA A 59 -0.87 13.20 3.56
CA ALA A 59 0.12 13.30 4.62
C ALA A 59 0.72 14.71 4.69
N TRP A 60 1.07 15.30 3.53
CA TRP A 60 1.61 16.65 3.45
C TRP A 60 0.66 17.71 4.00
N GLN A 61 -0.61 17.63 3.62
CA GLN A 61 -1.64 18.59 4.03
C GLN A 61 -1.90 18.55 5.54
N LYS A 62 -1.79 17.38 6.18
CA LYS A 62 -2.06 17.20 7.61
C LYS A 62 -0.80 17.25 8.50
N GLY A 63 0.39 17.13 7.92
CA GLY A 63 1.64 17.13 8.65
C GLY A 63 2.27 18.51 8.84
N GLU A 64 3.08 18.61 9.89
CA GLU A 64 3.86 19.79 10.24
C GLU A 64 5.32 19.59 9.81
N TYR A 65 5.54 19.54 8.50
CA TYR A 65 6.88 19.43 7.92
C TYR A 65 7.48 20.82 7.69
N LYS A 66 8.78 20.97 7.97
CA LYS A 66 9.54 22.22 7.75
C LYS A 66 9.74 22.50 6.26
N ASP A 67 9.96 21.44 5.49
CA ASP A 67 10.28 21.48 4.06
C ASP A 67 9.96 20.14 3.40
N VAL A 68 10.06 20.10 2.07
CA VAL A 68 9.80 18.90 1.25
C VAL A 68 10.82 17.79 1.49
N GLU A 69 12.06 18.13 1.84
CA GLU A 69 13.13 17.16 2.06
C GLU A 69 12.86 16.33 3.32
N THR A 70 12.51 17.00 4.42
CA THR A 70 12.10 16.38 5.68
C THR A 70 10.88 15.47 5.47
N PHE A 71 9.89 15.92 4.69
CA PHE A 71 8.74 15.08 4.33
C PHE A 71 9.16 13.83 3.56
N LYS A 72 9.99 13.99 2.53
CA LYS A 72 10.48 12.88 1.71
C LYS A 72 11.30 11.89 2.51
N ALA A 73 12.09 12.34 3.50
CA ALA A 73 12.83 11.44 4.38
C ALA A 73 11.89 10.52 5.19
N VAL A 74 10.80 11.07 5.73
CA VAL A 74 9.77 10.28 6.44
C VAL A 74 9.09 9.30 5.47
N GLN A 75 8.65 9.78 4.31
CA GLN A 75 7.98 8.92 3.32
C GLN A 75 8.90 7.89 2.68
N ALA A 76 10.21 8.14 2.60
CA ALA A 76 11.18 7.17 2.09
C ALA A 76 11.23 5.90 2.95
N THR A 77 11.10 6.06 4.27
CA THR A 77 11.05 4.91 5.20
C THR A 77 9.80 4.07 4.95
N TRP A 78 8.63 4.71 4.85
CA TRP A 78 7.37 4.05 4.51
C TRP A 78 7.41 3.39 3.13
N ASN A 79 7.94 4.08 2.13
CA ASN A 79 8.08 3.59 0.77
C ASN A 79 8.94 2.33 0.71
N ARG A 80 10.10 2.34 1.36
CA ARG A 80 10.99 1.18 1.39
C ARG A 80 10.33 -0.01 2.08
N ALA A 81 9.72 0.21 3.24
CA ALA A 81 9.00 -0.85 3.94
C ALA A 81 7.87 -1.45 3.08
N GLY A 82 7.06 -0.59 2.46
CA GLY A 82 5.95 -1.00 1.60
C GLY A 82 6.43 -1.76 0.38
N LEU A 83 7.47 -1.30 -0.30
CA LEU A 83 7.99 -1.96 -1.50
C LEU A 83 8.54 -3.35 -1.20
N VAL A 84 9.33 -3.48 -0.12
CA VAL A 84 9.83 -4.79 0.33
C VAL A 84 8.67 -5.73 0.62
N TRP A 85 7.65 -5.26 1.32
CA TRP A 85 6.49 -6.08 1.66
C TRP A 85 5.65 -6.47 0.45
N PHE A 86 5.52 -5.58 -0.54
CA PHE A 86 4.87 -5.88 -1.82
C PHE A 86 5.58 -7.01 -2.57
N ILE A 87 6.90 -6.93 -2.70
CA ILE A 87 7.71 -7.96 -3.37
C ILE A 87 7.59 -9.30 -2.64
N LEU A 88 7.70 -9.30 -1.30
CA LEU A 88 7.53 -10.50 -0.48
C LEU A 88 6.13 -11.11 -0.63
N THR A 89 5.08 -10.27 -0.67
CA THR A 89 3.71 -10.73 -0.89
C THR A 89 3.56 -11.41 -2.25
N ILE A 90 4.09 -10.82 -3.33
CA ILE A 90 4.08 -11.45 -4.66
C ILE A 90 4.83 -12.78 -4.63
N ALA A 91 6.03 -12.83 -4.06
CA ALA A 91 6.83 -14.05 -3.99
C ALA A 91 6.09 -15.17 -3.26
N ILE A 92 5.45 -14.86 -2.13
CA ILE A 92 4.65 -15.80 -1.34
C ILE A 92 3.44 -16.29 -2.13
N VAL A 93 2.70 -15.40 -2.79
CA VAL A 93 1.54 -15.78 -3.60
C VAL A 93 1.94 -16.71 -4.75
N LEU A 94 3.02 -16.38 -5.46
CA LEU A 94 3.53 -17.24 -6.54
C LEU A 94 3.99 -18.60 -6.02
N PHE A 95 4.66 -18.62 -4.87
CA PHE A 95 5.06 -19.86 -4.21
C PHE A 95 3.84 -20.73 -3.85
N TYR A 96 2.79 -20.14 -3.27
CA TYR A 96 1.57 -20.87 -2.96
C TYR A 96 0.85 -21.38 -4.21
N ILE A 97 0.78 -20.58 -5.28
CA ILE A 97 0.19 -21.02 -6.57
C ILE A 97 0.96 -22.22 -7.12
N PHE A 98 2.30 -22.18 -7.07
CA PHE A 98 3.14 -23.28 -7.51
C PHE A 98 2.89 -24.54 -6.70
N ILE A 99 2.92 -24.46 -5.36
CA ILE A 99 2.64 -25.61 -4.48
C ILE A 99 1.22 -26.15 -4.69
N PHE A 100 0.24 -25.27 -4.85
CA PHE A 100 -1.14 -25.67 -5.09
C PHE A 100 -1.29 -26.43 -6.41
N ALA A 101 -0.66 -25.94 -7.48
CA ALA A 101 -0.66 -26.58 -8.79
C ALA A 101 0.00 -27.97 -8.76
N THR A 102 1.13 -28.12 -8.05
CA THR A 102 1.82 -29.41 -7.93
C THR A 102 1.01 -30.43 -7.15
N VAL A 103 0.37 -30.02 -6.05
CA VAL A 103 -0.51 -30.88 -5.25
C VAL A 103 -1.73 -31.32 -6.07
N ILE A 104 -2.40 -30.42 -6.77
CA ILE A 104 -3.53 -30.76 -7.65
C ILE A 104 -3.10 -31.76 -8.71
N THR A 105 -1.98 -31.51 -9.38
CA THR A 105 -1.47 -32.39 -10.44
C THR A 105 -1.20 -33.79 -9.90
N SER A 106 -0.60 -33.89 -8.72
CA SER A 106 -0.36 -35.17 -8.04
C SER A 106 -1.65 -35.93 -7.72
N ILE A 107 -2.68 -35.23 -7.20
CA ILE A 107 -3.97 -35.86 -6.91
C ILE A 107 -4.62 -36.39 -8.20
N LEU A 108 -4.62 -35.57 -9.26
CA LEU A 108 -5.19 -35.96 -10.56
C LEU A 108 -4.45 -37.14 -11.19
N SER A 109 -3.12 -37.19 -11.10
CA SER A 109 -2.34 -38.33 -11.64
C SER A 109 -2.64 -39.63 -10.89
N ASN A 110 -2.82 -39.56 -9.57
CA ASN A 110 -3.19 -40.73 -8.78
C ASN A 110 -4.60 -41.23 -9.12
N TYR A 111 -5.57 -40.33 -9.30
CA TYR A 111 -6.93 -40.71 -9.69
C TYR A 111 -6.96 -41.41 -11.06
N ASN A 112 -6.22 -40.90 -12.05
CA ASN A 112 -6.15 -41.49 -13.39
C ASN A 112 -5.39 -42.83 -13.44
N SER A 113 -4.73 -43.23 -12.35
CA SER A 113 -3.98 -44.48 -12.25
C SER A 113 -4.81 -45.64 -11.68
N TYR A 114 -6.06 -45.38 -11.27
CA TYR A 114 -7.06 -46.39 -10.88
C TYR A 114 -8.08 -46.58 -12.01
#